data_AF-A0A552UYM6-F1
#
_entry.id   AF-A0A552UYM6-F1
#
_cell.length_a   1.000
_cell.length_b   1.000
_cell.length_c   1.000
_cell.angle_alpha   90.00
_cell.angle_beta   90.00
_cell.angle_gamma   90.00
#
_symmetry.space_group_name_H-M   'P 1'
#
loop_
_entity.id
_entity.type
_entity.pdbx_description
1 polymer ?
#
loop_
_entity_poly.entity_id
_entity_poly.type
_entity_poly.pdbx_seq_one_letter_code
_entity_poly.pdbx_strand_id
1 'polypeptide(L)'
;MQQLLIITFLFCVGVCRGQSPILPINDANYPEATGAYYKDLNNDLNRYVGTWKYTNGTTSLTVTLQKKVMQHIINAPYGYYEDLVIGEYKYILNGVEKINTLPLLTSITNPQANSIKSFIAVTTGDIRL
;
A
#
# COMPACT_ATOMS: atom_id res chain seq x y z
N MET A 1 1.71 -35.34 -39.19
CA MET A 1 0.70 -34.41 -38.64
C MET A 1 0.41 -34.68 -37.16
N GLN A 2 0.04 -35.92 -36.77
CA GLN A 2 -0.25 -36.25 -35.35
C GLN A 2 0.95 -36.09 -34.40
N GLN A 3 2.17 -36.47 -34.82
CA GLN A 3 3.37 -36.31 -33.99
C GLN A 3 3.79 -34.84 -33.79
N LEU A 4 3.47 -33.95 -34.74
CA LEU A 4 3.73 -32.52 -34.61
C LEU A 4 2.80 -31.89 -33.55
N LEU A 5 1.53 -32.32 -33.52
CA LEU A 5 0.52 -31.90 -32.52
C LEU A 5 0.92 -32.27 -31.08
N ILE A 6 1.52 -33.45 -30.89
CA ILE A 6 1.96 -33.93 -29.58
C ILE A 6 3.14 -33.07 -29.05
N ILE A 7 4.08 -32.69 -29.92
CA ILE A 7 5.23 -31.84 -29.55
C ILE A 7 4.77 -30.42 -29.18
N THR A 8 3.80 -29.85 -29.91
CA THR A 8 3.21 -28.54 -29.58
C THR A 8 2.47 -28.56 -28.24
N PHE A 9 1.76 -29.65 -27.93
CA PHE A 9 1.09 -29.83 -26.64
C PHE A 9 2.09 -29.99 -25.48
N LEU A 10 3.19 -30.71 -25.70
CA LEU A 10 4.24 -30.94 -24.69
C LEU A 10 5.08 -29.68 -24.37
N PHE A 11 5.19 -28.74 -25.32
CA PHE A 11 5.87 -27.46 -25.11
C PHE A 11 5.02 -26.44 -24.33
N CYS A 12 3.69 -26.59 -24.34
CA CYS A 12 2.77 -25.67 -23.66
C CYS A 12 2.72 -25.88 -22.13
N VAL A 13 2.96 -27.10 -21.66
CA VAL A 13 2.96 -27.43 -20.22
C VAL A 13 4.22 -26.99 -19.46
N GLY A 14 5.29 -26.62 -20.18
CA GLY A 14 6.58 -26.21 -19.58
C GLY A 14 6.68 -24.76 -19.13
N VAL A 15 5.67 -23.92 -19.40
CA VAL A 15 5.73 -22.46 -19.15
C VAL A 15 4.69 -21.97 -18.15
N CYS A 16 4.26 -22.84 -17.23
CA CYS A 16 3.46 -22.40 -16.09
C CYS A 16 4.38 -21.72 -15.06
N ARG A 17 4.65 -20.42 -15.25
CA ARG A 17 5.07 -19.59 -14.11
C ARG A 17 3.83 -19.44 -13.23
N GLY A 18 3.85 -20.02 -12.04
CA GLY A 18 2.78 -19.86 -11.07
C GLY A 18 2.49 -18.38 -10.87
N GLN A 19 1.22 -17.98 -11.02
CA GLN A 19 0.80 -16.61 -10.78
C GLN A 19 1.05 -16.26 -9.30
N SER A 20 1.62 -15.09 -9.03
CA SER A 20 1.73 -14.57 -7.66
C SER A 20 0.35 -14.59 -6.99
N PRO A 21 0.20 -15.16 -5.79
CA PRO A 21 -1.09 -15.22 -5.12
C PRO A 21 -1.57 -13.80 -4.80
N ILE A 22 -2.85 -13.54 -5.06
CA ILE A 22 -3.52 -12.32 -4.61
C ILE A 22 -4.21 -12.67 -3.30
N LEU A 23 -3.84 -11.97 -2.25
CA LEU A 23 -4.33 -12.19 -0.89
C LEU A 23 -5.07 -10.94 -0.39
N PRO A 24 -6.10 -11.09 0.45
CA PRO A 24 -6.71 -9.94 1.11
C PRO A 24 -5.71 -9.27 2.04
N ILE A 25 -5.58 -7.94 1.99
CA ILE A 25 -4.71 -7.19 2.90
C ILE A 25 -5.18 -7.23 4.37
N ASN A 26 -6.45 -7.54 4.60
CA ASN A 26 -7.08 -7.64 5.92
C ASN A 26 -7.18 -9.09 6.42
N ASP A 27 -6.48 -10.04 5.80
CA ASP A 27 -6.43 -11.42 6.29
C ASP A 27 -5.68 -11.47 7.63
N ALA A 28 -6.35 -11.94 8.67
CA ALA A 28 -5.81 -12.04 10.03
C ALA A 28 -4.59 -12.96 10.12
N ASN A 29 -4.44 -13.91 9.19
CA ASN A 29 -3.32 -14.83 9.16
C ASN A 29 -2.14 -14.32 8.32
N TYR A 30 -2.29 -13.16 7.65
CA TYR A 30 -1.33 -12.50 6.75
C TYR A 30 -0.30 -13.48 6.15
N PRO A 31 -0.75 -14.42 5.30
CA PRO A 31 0.05 -15.59 5.00
C PRO A 31 1.28 -15.21 4.19
N GLU A 32 2.47 -15.45 4.75
CA GLU A 32 3.73 -15.14 4.11
C GLU A 32 3.91 -15.95 2.82
N ALA A 33 3.69 -15.29 1.68
CA ALA A 33 3.89 -15.88 0.36
C ALA A 33 4.82 -14.99 -0.47
N THR A 34 5.90 -15.60 -0.97
CA THR A 34 6.89 -14.93 -1.83
C THR A 34 6.24 -14.33 -3.06
N GLY A 35 6.50 -13.04 -3.29
CA GLY A 35 5.94 -12.31 -4.43
C GLY A 35 4.42 -12.14 -4.39
N ALA A 36 3.75 -12.42 -3.27
CA ALA A 36 2.32 -12.24 -3.13
C ALA A 36 1.91 -10.77 -3.28
N TYR A 37 0.65 -10.56 -3.64
CA TYR A 37 0.02 -9.25 -3.68
C TYR A 37 -1.10 -9.16 -2.66
N TYR A 38 -0.83 -8.46 -1.55
CA TYR A 38 -1.81 -8.13 -0.52
C TYR A 38 -2.66 -6.96 -0.98
N LYS A 39 -3.85 -7.28 -1.47
CA LYS A 39 -4.75 -6.34 -2.15
C LYS A 39 -5.86 -5.88 -1.22
N ASP A 40 -6.21 -4.61 -1.33
CA ASP A 40 -7.43 -4.06 -0.73
C ASP A 40 -8.65 -4.47 -1.57
N LEU A 41 -9.14 -5.70 -1.35
CA LEU A 41 -10.24 -6.29 -2.11
C LEU A 41 -11.59 -5.59 -1.89
N ASN A 42 -11.80 -5.04 -0.69
CA ASN A 42 -13.06 -4.42 -0.29
C ASN A 42 -13.06 -2.90 -0.43
N ASN A 43 -11.99 -2.31 -0.98
CA ASN A 43 -11.81 -0.85 -1.05
C ASN A 43 -11.85 -0.17 0.32
N ASP A 44 -11.46 -0.88 1.38
CA ASP A 44 -11.46 -0.38 2.74
C ASP A 44 -10.54 0.83 2.89
N LEU A 45 -9.45 0.90 2.12
CA LEU A 45 -8.49 1.99 2.18
C LEU A 45 -9.03 3.31 1.60
N ASN A 46 -10.03 3.24 0.73
CA ASN A 46 -10.57 4.42 0.05
C ASN A 46 -11.21 5.40 1.04
N ARG A 47 -11.68 4.93 2.20
CA ARG A 47 -12.27 5.78 3.25
C ARG A 47 -11.29 6.78 3.86
N TYR A 48 -9.98 6.55 3.72
CA TYR A 48 -8.94 7.42 4.28
C TYR A 48 -8.38 8.41 3.27
N VAL A 49 -8.54 8.13 1.96
CA VAL A 49 -7.97 8.95 0.88
C VAL A 49 -8.63 10.33 0.84
N GLY A 50 -7.82 11.37 0.73
CA GLY A 50 -8.30 12.75 0.67
C GLY A 50 -7.42 13.73 1.43
N THR A 51 -7.85 14.98 1.48
CA THR A 51 -7.21 16.03 2.27
C THR A 51 -8.05 16.36 3.49
N TRP A 52 -7.48 16.14 4.66
CA TRP A 52 -8.07 16.40 5.97
C TRP A 52 -7.48 17.68 6.54
N LYS A 53 -8.33 18.57 7.05
CA LYS A 53 -7.89 19.83 7.63
C LYS A 53 -8.50 20.03 9.01
N TYR A 54 -7.64 20.18 10.01
CA TYR A 54 -7.98 20.67 11.32
C TYR A 54 -7.57 22.15 11.44
N THR A 55 -8.41 22.96 12.08
CA THR A 55 -8.15 24.39 12.32
C THR A 55 -8.61 24.79 13.71
N ASN A 56 -7.77 25.56 14.40
CA ASN A 56 -8.11 26.25 15.64
C ASN A 56 -7.41 27.62 15.66
N GLY A 57 -8.18 28.68 15.40
CA GLY A 57 -7.63 30.02 15.22
C GLY A 57 -6.61 30.08 14.09
N THR A 58 -5.39 30.51 14.40
CA THR A 58 -4.25 30.59 13.46
C THR A 58 -3.42 29.30 13.39
N THR A 59 -3.81 28.25 14.12
CA THR A 59 -3.18 26.93 14.09
C THR A 59 -3.96 26.00 13.16
N SER A 60 -3.27 25.25 12.32
CA SER A 60 -3.88 24.28 11.42
C SER A 60 -2.99 23.08 11.13
N LEU A 61 -3.60 21.91 10.97
CA LEU A 61 -2.96 20.71 10.45
C LEU A 61 -3.70 20.30 9.16
N THR A 62 -2.96 20.22 8.06
CA THR A 62 -3.45 19.67 6.79
C THR A 62 -2.75 18.34 6.55
N VAL A 63 -3.50 17.28 6.31
CA VAL A 63 -2.97 15.95 5.97
C VAL A 63 -3.57 15.54 4.63
N THR A 64 -2.74 15.13 3.68
CA THR A 64 -3.21 14.57 2.41
C THR A 64 -2.79 13.11 2.32
N LEU A 65 -3.78 12.22 2.17
CA LEU A 65 -3.62 10.78 2.07
C LEU A 65 -3.94 10.30 0.65
N GLN A 66 -3.14 9.38 0.12
CA GLN A 66 -3.30 8.76 -1.20
C GLN A 66 -3.17 7.25 -1.10
N LYS A 67 -4.03 6.53 -1.82
CA LYS A 67 -3.88 5.09 -2.03
C LYS A 67 -2.84 4.84 -3.11
N LYS A 68 -1.90 3.94 -2.83
CA LYS A 68 -0.95 3.39 -3.79
C LYS A 68 -1.24 1.90 -3.93
N VAL A 69 -1.27 1.42 -5.17
CA VAL A 69 -1.57 0.02 -5.47
C VAL A 69 -0.32 -0.72 -5.87
N MET A 70 -0.25 -2.02 -5.58
CA MET A 70 0.85 -2.90 -5.99
C MET A 70 2.25 -2.34 -5.66
N GLN A 71 2.42 -1.78 -4.46
CA GLN A 71 3.71 -1.24 -4.04
C GLN A 71 4.63 -2.35 -3.61
N HIS A 72 5.84 -2.39 -4.19
CA HIS A 72 6.83 -3.41 -3.89
C HIS A 72 7.54 -3.11 -2.56
N ILE A 73 7.45 -4.05 -1.62
CA ILE A 73 8.08 -3.95 -0.30
C ILE A 73 9.42 -4.69 -0.33
N ILE A 74 10.48 -3.91 -0.58
CA ILE A 74 11.83 -4.41 -0.85
C ILE A 74 12.51 -4.97 0.42
N ASN A 75 12.18 -4.42 1.59
CA ASN A 75 12.81 -4.78 2.87
C ASN A 75 12.09 -5.93 3.61
N ALA A 76 11.28 -6.72 2.91
CA ALA A 76 10.59 -7.88 3.47
C ALA A 76 11.29 -9.19 3.10
N PRO A 77 11.31 -10.19 3.99
CA PRO A 77 12.06 -11.45 3.80
C PRO A 77 11.69 -12.23 2.52
N TYR A 78 10.56 -11.92 1.90
CA TYR A 78 10.07 -12.62 0.70
C TYR A 78 9.66 -11.70 -0.45
N GLY A 79 9.94 -10.39 -0.37
CA GLY A 79 9.60 -9.39 -1.40
C GLY A 79 8.15 -9.50 -1.89
N TYR A 80 7.24 -8.73 -1.30
CA TYR A 80 5.82 -8.78 -1.65
C TYR A 80 5.33 -7.44 -2.18
N TYR A 81 4.11 -7.45 -2.71
CA TYR A 81 3.39 -6.27 -3.16
C TYR A 81 2.22 -6.02 -2.22
N GLU A 82 1.90 -4.76 -1.94
CA GLU A 82 0.69 -4.42 -1.19
C GLU A 82 0.01 -3.17 -1.72
N ASP A 83 -1.31 -3.09 -1.54
CA ASP A 83 -2.00 -1.81 -1.57
C ASP A 83 -1.78 -1.10 -0.23
N LEU A 84 -1.49 0.19 -0.23
CA LEU A 84 -1.25 0.93 1.01
C LEU A 84 -1.71 2.37 0.88
N VAL A 85 -1.92 3.03 2.03
CA VAL A 85 -2.15 4.47 2.10
C VAL A 85 -0.84 5.14 2.51
N ILE A 86 -0.39 6.09 1.69
CA ILE A 86 0.66 7.04 2.06
C ILE A 86 0.07 8.40 2.36
N GLY A 87 0.83 9.24 3.03
CA GLY A 87 0.44 10.60 3.24
C GLY A 87 1.58 11.53 3.60
N GLU A 88 1.27 12.81 3.46
CA GLU A 88 2.12 13.91 3.86
C GLU A 88 1.28 14.96 4.58
N TYR A 89 1.93 15.87 5.29
CA TYR A 89 1.23 16.85 6.10
C TYR A 89 1.91 18.20 6.11
N LYS A 90 1.12 19.20 6.49
CA LYS A 90 1.56 20.57 6.76
C LYS A 90 1.00 21.01 8.09
N TYR A 91 1.87 21.56 8.93
CA TYR A 91 1.48 22.08 10.23
C TYR A 91 1.86 23.55 10.36
N ILE A 92 0.86 24.35 10.71
CA ILE A 92 0.98 25.78 11.01
C ILE A 92 0.62 25.95 12.48
N LEU A 93 1.50 26.59 13.25
CA LEU A 93 1.27 26.91 14.66
C LEU A 93 1.31 28.43 14.82
N ASN A 94 0.20 29.00 15.32
CA ASN A 94 0.05 30.43 15.52
C ASN A 94 0.37 31.28 14.28
N GLY A 95 -0.07 30.81 13.09
CA GLY A 95 0.18 31.48 11.81
C GLY A 95 1.55 31.25 11.19
N VAL A 96 2.45 30.54 11.88
CA VAL A 96 3.80 30.24 11.39
C VAL A 96 3.89 28.79 10.92
N GLU A 97 4.30 28.58 9.67
CA GLU A 97 4.57 27.25 9.13
C GLU A 97 5.73 26.60 9.90
N LYS A 98 5.48 25.43 10.49
CA LYS A 98 6.49 24.66 11.22
C LYS A 98 7.07 23.54 10.39
N ILE A 99 6.25 22.94 9.53
CA ILE A 99 6.65 21.87 8.62
C ILE A 99 5.66 21.77 7.48
N ASN A 100 6.17 21.39 6.30
CA ASN A 100 5.38 21.16 5.11
C ASN A 100 6.03 20.06 4.27
N THR A 101 5.50 18.84 4.39
CA THR A 101 5.94 17.68 3.61
C THR A 101 5.02 17.39 2.42
N LEU A 102 3.94 18.16 2.24
CA LEU A 102 2.98 17.96 1.14
C LEU A 102 3.63 17.85 -0.26
N PRO A 103 4.69 18.62 -0.60
CA PRO A 103 5.37 18.46 -1.89
C PRO A 103 6.02 17.08 -2.10
N LEU A 104 6.31 16.34 -1.03
CA LEU A 104 6.94 15.02 -1.10
C LEU A 104 5.97 13.93 -1.58
N LEU A 105 4.66 14.16 -1.49
CA LEU A 105 3.62 13.18 -1.80
C LEU A 105 3.70 12.65 -3.24
N THR A 106 4.12 13.50 -4.17
CA THR A 106 4.33 13.15 -5.60
C THR A 106 5.78 12.86 -5.94
N SER A 107 6.72 13.25 -5.08
CA SER A 107 8.16 13.24 -5.37
C SER A 107 8.83 11.95 -4.90
N ILE A 108 8.26 11.30 -3.90
CA ILE A 108 8.76 10.05 -3.34
C ILE A 108 8.20 8.85 -4.13
N THR A 109 9.12 8.02 -4.64
CA THR A 109 8.79 6.78 -5.35
C THR A 109 8.75 5.56 -4.45
N ASN A 110 9.50 5.56 -3.34
CA ASN A 110 9.45 4.52 -2.33
C ASN A 110 8.44 4.92 -1.23
N PRO A 111 7.29 4.23 -1.11
CA PRO A 111 6.29 4.54 -0.09
C PRO A 111 6.80 4.49 1.36
N GLN A 112 7.91 3.80 1.61
CA GLN A 112 8.54 3.74 2.94
C GLN A 112 9.18 5.06 3.37
N ALA A 113 9.42 5.99 2.43
CA ALA A 113 10.01 7.30 2.73
C ALA A 113 8.96 8.39 2.98
N ASN A 114 7.66 8.10 2.81
CA ASN A 114 6.60 9.05 3.11
C ASN A 114 6.43 9.26 4.62
N SER A 115 6.03 10.47 5.02
CA SER A 115 5.89 10.79 6.45
C SER A 115 4.74 10.05 7.13
N ILE A 116 3.72 9.65 6.36
CA ILE A 116 2.63 8.79 6.81
C ILE A 116 2.58 7.57 5.90
N LYS A 117 2.56 6.38 6.52
CA LYS A 117 2.31 5.11 5.85
C LYS A 117 1.35 4.29 6.68
N SER A 118 0.33 3.72 6.07
CA SER A 118 -0.48 2.70 6.74
C SER A 118 0.39 1.49 7.06
N PHE A 119 0.54 1.16 8.33
CA PHE A 119 0.89 -0.18 8.76
C PHE A 119 -0.37 -0.75 9.39
N ILE A 120 -1.09 -1.62 8.66
CA ILE A 120 -2.15 -2.40 9.29
C ILE A 120 -1.44 -3.52 10.06
N ALA A 121 -1.06 -3.23 11.30
CA ALA A 121 -0.98 -4.27 12.30
C ALA A 121 -2.42 -4.45 12.79
N VAL A 122 -3.10 -5.50 12.34
CA VAL A 122 -4.31 -5.95 13.04
C VAL A 122 -3.82 -6.55 14.36
N THR A 123 -3.55 -5.70 15.35
CA THR A 123 -3.58 -6.16 16.73
C THR A 123 -5.00 -5.91 17.20
N THR A 124 -5.70 -6.99 17.55
CA THR A 124 -6.93 -6.92 18.33
C THR A 124 -6.58 -6.27 19.67
N GLY A 125 -6.66 -4.95 19.72
CA GLY A 125 -6.38 -4.14 20.90
C GLY A 125 -7.29 -2.93 20.88
N ASP A 126 -8.37 -3.02 21.65
CA ASP A 126 -9.33 -1.97 21.97
C ASP A 126 -8.71 -0.56 21.93
N ILE A 127 -9.10 0.24 20.93
CA ILE A 127 -8.99 1.70 21.04
C ILE A 127 -10.26 2.15 21.77
N ARG A 128 -10.18 2.18 23.11
CA ARG A 128 -11.15 2.92 23.92
C ARG A 128 -10.78 4.40 23.85
N LEU A 129 -11.70 5.20 23.32
CA LEU A 129 -11.72 6.66 23.45
C LEU A 129 -11.99 7.06 24.91
#